data_AF-A0A0P7XXC6-F1
#
_entry.id   AF-A0A0P7XXC6-F1
#
_cell.length_a   1.000
_cell.length_b   1.000
_cell.length_c   1.000
_cell.angle_alpha   90.00
_cell.angle_beta   90.00
_cell.angle_gamma   90.00
#
_symmetry.space_group_name_H-M   'P 1'
#
loop_
_entity.id
_entity.type
_entity.pdbx_description
1 polymer ?
#
loop_
_entity_poly.entity_id
_entity_poly.type
_entity_poly.pdbx_seq_one_letter_code
_entity_poly.pdbx_strand_id
1 'polypeptide(L)'
;MEKPEKTEVNDNVKVVVRCRPMNQKEKMMGHKQAVTVDEIRGTITVNKLETPNEPPKTFTFDTVFGPDSKQLDVYNLTARPIIESVLLGYNGIRTVPELRGIIPNSFAHIFGHIAKAEGDTRFLVRVSYLEIYNEEVRDLLGKDQLQRLEVKERPDVGVYIKDLSGYVVNNADDMDRIMTLGHKNRSVGATNMNEHSSRSHAIFTITIECSEKGVDGNQHVRMGKLHLVDLAEATKINLSLSTLGNVISALVDGKSTHVPYRNSKLTRLLQDSLGGNSKTMMCANIGPADYNYDETISTLRYANRAKNIKNKARINEDPKDALLRQFQKEIEELRKKLEE
;
A
#
# COMPACT_ATOMS: atom_id res chain seq x y z
N MET A 1 -17.68 14.29 30.51
CA MET A 1 -17.38 14.73 29.13
C MET A 1 -16.81 13.54 28.40
N GLU A 2 -17.65 12.79 27.70
CA GLU A 2 -17.21 11.71 26.81
C GLU A 2 -16.40 12.33 25.66
N LYS A 3 -15.28 11.70 25.30
CA LYS A 3 -14.48 12.12 24.14
C LYS A 3 -15.32 11.84 22.88
N PRO A 4 -15.34 12.77 21.90
CA PRO A 4 -16.12 12.60 20.69
C PRO A 4 -15.61 11.38 19.90
N GLU A 5 -16.53 10.46 19.58
CA GLU A 5 -16.26 9.30 18.72
C GLU A 5 -16.02 9.80 17.28
N LYS A 6 -14.77 9.71 16.80
CA LYS A 6 -14.47 9.96 15.38
C LYS A 6 -15.18 8.90 14.55
N THR A 7 -15.71 9.27 13.38
CA THR A 7 -16.37 8.34 12.45
C THR A 7 -15.35 7.31 11.93
N GLU A 8 -15.26 6.16 12.60
CA GLU A 8 -14.40 5.05 12.19
C GLU A 8 -15.11 4.22 11.12
N VAL A 9 -14.49 4.08 9.95
CA VAL A 9 -14.92 3.05 9.00
C VAL A 9 -14.06 1.82 9.24
N ASN A 10 -14.69 0.73 9.68
CA ASN A 10 -14.05 -0.58 9.65
C ASN A 10 -13.85 -0.95 8.18
N ASP A 11 -12.60 -0.93 7.73
CA ASP A 11 -12.20 -1.24 6.36
C ASP A 11 -11.24 -2.43 6.41
N ASN A 12 -11.61 -3.54 5.78
CA ASN A 12 -10.73 -4.69 5.71
C ASN A 12 -9.60 -4.40 4.71
N VAL A 13 -8.42 -4.96 4.96
CA VAL A 13 -7.34 -4.94 3.96
C VAL A 13 -7.85 -5.62 2.69
N LYS A 14 -7.87 -4.88 1.58
CA LYS A 14 -8.27 -5.42 0.28
C LYS A 14 -7.12 -6.21 -0.32
N VAL A 15 -7.40 -7.43 -0.76
CA VAL A 15 -6.40 -8.32 -1.31
C VAL A 15 -6.73 -8.66 -2.75
N VAL A 16 -5.77 -8.36 -3.60
CA VAL A 16 -5.79 -8.61 -5.03
C VAL A 16 -4.70 -9.61 -5.36
N VAL A 17 -4.98 -10.56 -6.23
CA VAL A 17 -3.94 -11.49 -6.71
C VAL A 17 -3.77 -11.37 -8.21
N ARG A 18 -2.53 -11.26 -8.67
CA ARG A 18 -2.18 -11.13 -10.08
C ARG A 18 -1.25 -12.27 -10.49
N CYS A 19 -1.72 -13.10 -11.42
CA CYS A 19 -0.89 -14.11 -12.07
C CYS A 19 -0.33 -13.54 -13.37
N ARG A 20 1.01 -13.54 -13.51
CA ARG A 20 1.64 -13.11 -14.77
C ARG A 20 1.54 -14.21 -15.84
N PRO A 21 1.68 -13.87 -17.13
CA PRO A 21 1.89 -14.88 -18.16
C PRO A 21 3.18 -15.67 -17.93
N MET A 22 3.22 -16.89 -18.48
CA MET A 22 4.42 -17.70 -18.53
C MET A 22 5.46 -17.03 -19.44
N ASN A 23 6.67 -16.85 -18.91
CA ASN A 23 7.75 -16.17 -19.60
C ASN A 23 8.43 -17.11 -20.62
N GLN A 24 9.27 -16.56 -21.50
CA GLN A 24 9.92 -17.36 -22.56
C GLN A 24 10.86 -18.44 -22.00
N LYS A 25 11.60 -18.16 -20.92
CA LYS A 25 12.50 -19.14 -20.29
C LYS A 25 11.73 -20.33 -19.74
N GLU A 26 10.60 -20.07 -19.07
CA GLU A 26 9.70 -21.10 -18.53
C GLU A 26 9.16 -22.00 -19.64
N LYS A 27 8.73 -21.40 -20.76
CA LYS A 27 8.27 -22.14 -21.95
C LYS A 27 9.39 -22.97 -22.57
N MET A 28 10.59 -22.40 -22.71
CA MET A 28 11.75 -23.09 -23.29
C MET A 28 12.24 -24.25 -22.42
N MET A 29 12.15 -24.12 -21.10
CA MET A 29 12.49 -25.18 -20.14
C MET A 29 11.39 -26.25 -20.01
N GLY A 30 10.26 -26.10 -20.71
CA GLY A 30 9.18 -27.09 -20.71
C GLY A 30 8.34 -27.10 -19.43
N HIS A 31 8.39 -26.03 -18.63
CA HIS A 31 7.56 -25.92 -17.43
C HIS A 31 6.09 -25.86 -17.78
N LYS A 32 5.26 -26.48 -16.95
CA LYS A 32 3.80 -26.54 -17.16
C LYS A 32 3.09 -25.50 -16.32
N GLN A 33 1.89 -25.11 -16.78
CA GLN A 33 1.04 -24.18 -16.05
C GLN A 33 0.35 -24.91 -14.89
N ALA A 34 0.70 -24.54 -13.66
CA ALA A 34 0.13 -25.08 -12.43
C ALA A 34 -1.00 -24.21 -11.86
N VAL A 35 -1.11 -22.96 -12.30
CA VAL A 35 -2.08 -21.99 -11.79
C VAL A 35 -3.22 -21.75 -12.79
N THR A 36 -4.45 -21.83 -12.31
CA THR A 36 -5.67 -21.47 -13.03
C THR A 36 -6.32 -20.28 -12.34
N VAL A 37 -6.69 -19.25 -13.10
CA VAL A 37 -7.31 -18.02 -12.60
C VAL A 37 -8.73 -17.91 -13.16
N ASP A 38 -9.70 -17.73 -12.27
CA ASP A 38 -11.09 -17.44 -12.62
C ASP A 38 -11.42 -16.03 -12.12
N GLU A 39 -11.36 -15.06 -13.04
CA GLU A 39 -11.60 -13.64 -12.76
C GLU A 39 -13.06 -13.36 -12.35
N ILE A 40 -14.02 -14.16 -12.86
CA ILE A 40 -15.45 -13.97 -12.59
C ILE A 40 -15.77 -14.39 -11.16
N ARG A 41 -15.22 -15.53 -10.72
CA ARG A 41 -15.44 -16.05 -9.37
C ARG A 41 -14.47 -15.46 -8.34
N GLY A 42 -13.45 -14.72 -8.78
CA GLY A 42 -12.43 -14.18 -7.88
C GLY A 42 -11.53 -15.27 -7.29
N THR A 43 -11.31 -16.39 -8.00
CA THR A 43 -10.61 -17.56 -7.45
C THR A 43 -9.31 -17.89 -8.18
N ILE A 44 -8.32 -18.34 -7.41
CA ILE A 44 -7.08 -18.93 -7.92
C ILE A 44 -6.98 -20.38 -7.47
N THR A 45 -6.77 -21.28 -8.43
CA THR A 45 -6.58 -22.70 -8.20
C THR A 45 -5.16 -23.11 -8.58
N VAL A 46 -4.48 -23.81 -7.67
CA VAL A 46 -3.09 -24.25 -7.85
C VAL A 46 -3.03 -25.78 -7.80
N ASN A 47 -2.51 -26.37 -8.87
CA ASN A 47 -2.40 -27.82 -9.08
C ASN A 47 -0.96 -28.29 -8.83
N LYS A 48 -0.78 -29.36 -8.05
CA LYS A 48 0.54 -29.99 -7.90
C LYS A 48 0.72 -31.03 -8.99
N LEU A 49 1.46 -30.69 -10.04
CA LEU A 49 1.56 -31.52 -11.24
C LEU A 49 2.34 -32.83 -11.04
N GLU A 50 3.23 -32.88 -10.05
CA GLU A 50 4.00 -34.08 -9.70
C GLU A 50 3.16 -35.16 -9.01
N THR A 51 2.04 -34.77 -8.39
CA THR A 51 1.15 -35.67 -7.65
C THR A 51 -0.30 -35.41 -8.07
N PRO A 52 -0.74 -35.93 -9.24
CA PRO A 52 -2.07 -35.66 -9.79
C PRO A 52 -3.24 -36.09 -8.90
N ASN A 53 -3.00 -36.99 -7.95
CA ASN A 53 -3.99 -37.46 -6.99
C ASN A 53 -4.20 -36.48 -5.81
N GLU A 54 -3.32 -35.49 -5.60
CA GLU A 54 -3.55 -34.46 -4.59
C GLU A 54 -4.63 -33.49 -5.10
N PRO A 55 -5.69 -33.22 -4.32
CA PRO A 55 -6.72 -32.29 -4.74
C PRO A 55 -6.15 -30.88 -4.93
N PRO A 56 -6.63 -30.14 -5.93
CA PRO A 56 -6.14 -28.81 -6.21
C PRO A 56 -6.52 -27.83 -5.09
N LYS A 57 -5.64 -26.86 -4.81
CA LYS A 57 -5.85 -25.87 -3.75
C LYS A 57 -6.46 -24.61 -4.35
N THR A 58 -7.66 -24.25 -3.90
CA THR A 58 -8.39 -23.06 -4.38
C THR A 58 -8.47 -22.00 -3.29
N PHE A 59 -8.23 -20.75 -3.67
CA PHE A 59 -8.29 -19.57 -2.81
C PHE A 59 -9.21 -18.51 -3.44
N THR A 60 -9.92 -17.74 -2.62
CA THR A 60 -10.84 -16.69 -3.07
C THR A 60 -10.38 -15.33 -2.55
N PHE A 61 -10.32 -14.33 -3.42
CA PHE A 61 -9.85 -12.98 -3.10
C PHE A 61 -10.87 -11.93 -3.51
N ASP A 62 -10.59 -10.65 -3.19
CA ASP A 62 -11.50 -9.56 -3.54
C ASP A 62 -11.48 -9.28 -5.05
N THR A 63 -10.32 -9.46 -5.68
CA THR A 63 -10.16 -9.43 -7.13
C THR A 63 -8.99 -10.30 -7.55
N VAL A 64 -9.10 -11.00 -8.67
CA VAL A 64 -8.00 -11.75 -9.26
C VAL A 64 -7.80 -11.33 -10.70
N PHE A 65 -6.54 -11.29 -11.14
CA PHE A 65 -6.14 -10.93 -12.49
C PHE A 65 -5.32 -12.05 -13.11
N GLY A 66 -5.77 -12.51 -14.27
CA GLY A 66 -5.09 -13.49 -15.09
C GLY A 66 -4.02 -12.88 -16.01
N PRO A 67 -3.37 -13.74 -16.81
CA PRO A 67 -2.32 -13.33 -17.76
C PRO A 67 -2.77 -12.28 -18.78
N ASP A 68 -4.05 -12.28 -19.14
CA ASP A 68 -4.62 -11.43 -20.19
C ASP A 68 -5.19 -10.10 -19.66
N SER A 69 -5.18 -9.88 -18.34
CA SER A 69 -5.72 -8.65 -17.75
C SER A 69 -4.90 -7.43 -18.15
N LYS A 70 -5.57 -6.36 -18.59
CA LYS A 70 -4.91 -5.11 -19.00
C LYS A 70 -4.50 -4.28 -17.80
N GLN A 71 -3.39 -3.56 -17.93
CA GLN A 71 -2.88 -2.67 -16.87
C GLN A 71 -3.89 -1.60 -16.42
N LEU A 72 -4.72 -1.11 -17.35
CA LEU A 72 -5.74 -0.11 -17.04
C LEU A 72 -6.87 -0.69 -16.18
N ASP A 73 -7.29 -1.91 -16.47
CA ASP A 73 -8.34 -2.60 -15.70
C ASP A 73 -7.85 -2.91 -14.29
N VAL A 74 -6.59 -3.37 -14.18
CA VAL A 74 -5.92 -3.52 -12.89
C VAL A 74 -5.92 -2.19 -12.14
N TYR A 75 -5.52 -1.07 -12.75
CA TYR A 75 -5.51 0.24 -12.09
C TYR A 75 -6.90 0.67 -11.59
N ASN A 76 -7.92 0.55 -12.44
CA ASN A 76 -9.27 1.03 -12.14
C ASN A 76 -9.92 0.26 -10.98
N LEU A 77 -9.74 -1.05 -10.91
CA LEU A 77 -10.31 -1.88 -9.86
C LEU A 77 -9.50 -1.88 -8.56
N THR A 78 -8.20 -1.53 -8.64
CA THR A 78 -7.29 -1.59 -7.49
C THR A 78 -6.92 -0.21 -6.96
N ALA A 79 -6.09 0.54 -7.70
CA ALA A 79 -5.49 1.75 -7.18
C ALA A 79 -6.44 2.93 -7.15
N ARG A 80 -7.34 3.06 -8.13
CA ARG A 80 -8.22 4.24 -8.25
C ARG A 80 -9.02 4.55 -6.97
N PRO A 81 -9.71 3.59 -6.32
CA PRO A 81 -10.42 3.86 -5.05
C PRO A 81 -9.50 4.31 -3.90
N ILE A 82 -8.26 3.82 -3.86
CA ILE A 82 -7.27 4.22 -2.84
C ILE A 82 -6.82 5.66 -3.12
N ILE A 83 -6.54 6.01 -4.37
CA ILE A 83 -6.17 7.38 -4.76
C ILE A 83 -7.28 8.37 -4.42
N GLU A 84 -8.53 8.06 -4.76
CA GLU A 84 -9.69 8.88 -4.40
C GLU A 84 -9.80 9.07 -2.88
N SER A 85 -9.53 8.02 -2.10
CA SER A 85 -9.51 8.12 -0.64
C SER A 85 -8.36 8.99 -0.11
N VAL A 86 -7.16 8.89 -0.68
CA VAL A 86 -6.01 9.72 -0.27
C VAL A 86 -6.26 11.19 -0.60
N LEU A 87 -6.90 11.50 -1.73
CA LEU A 87 -7.30 12.86 -2.09
C LEU A 87 -8.32 13.47 -1.11
N LEU A 88 -9.13 12.62 -0.48
CA LEU A 88 -10.05 13.02 0.60
C LEU A 88 -9.37 13.15 1.98
N GLY A 89 -8.07 12.83 2.10
CA GLY A 89 -7.30 12.94 3.34
C GLY A 89 -7.18 11.65 4.17
N TYR A 90 -7.47 10.48 3.59
CA TYR A 90 -7.17 9.20 4.23
C TYR A 90 -5.71 8.77 3.98
N ASN A 91 -5.15 7.95 4.86
CA ASN A 91 -3.93 7.20 4.55
C ASN A 91 -4.25 6.01 3.64
N GLY A 92 -3.35 5.70 2.71
CA GLY A 92 -3.47 4.58 1.78
C GLY A 92 -2.14 3.87 1.59
N ILE A 93 -2.14 2.54 1.54
CA ILE A 93 -0.95 1.74 1.19
C ILE A 93 -1.23 0.81 0.03
N ARG A 94 -0.23 0.65 -0.84
CA ARG A 94 -0.22 -0.27 -1.96
C ARG A 94 1.09 -1.06 -2.01
N THR A 95 1.03 -2.37 -2.24
CA THR A 95 2.22 -3.19 -2.55
C THR A 95 2.27 -3.55 -4.04
N VAL A 96 3.31 -3.22 -4.84
CA VAL A 96 3.45 -3.69 -6.26
C VAL A 96 4.90 -3.63 -6.78
N PRO A 97 5.39 -4.70 -7.45
CA PRO A 97 6.54 -4.64 -8.38
C PRO A 97 6.12 -4.54 -9.86
N GLU A 98 6.89 -3.75 -10.62
CA GLU A 98 6.97 -3.59 -12.08
C GLU A 98 6.03 -2.62 -12.84
N LEU A 99 6.63 -2.01 -13.87
CA LEU A 99 6.43 -0.66 -14.42
C LEU A 99 5.43 -0.54 -15.60
N ARG A 100 4.92 0.68 -15.76
CA ARG A 100 3.90 1.22 -16.67
C ARG A 100 2.48 0.69 -16.46
N GLY A 101 1.70 1.51 -15.75
CA GLY A 101 0.30 1.26 -15.44
C GLY A 101 0.02 2.00 -14.14
N ILE A 102 0.08 1.30 -13.02
CA ILE A 102 -0.52 1.77 -11.78
C ILE A 102 0.17 3.01 -11.19
N ILE A 103 1.50 3.04 -11.09
CA ILE A 103 2.25 4.20 -10.53
C ILE A 103 2.07 5.47 -11.38
N PRO A 104 2.41 5.48 -12.69
CA PRO A 104 2.23 6.69 -13.50
C PRO A 104 0.75 7.08 -13.65
N ASN A 105 -0.19 6.11 -13.71
CA ASN A 105 -1.62 6.43 -13.70
C ASN A 105 -2.06 7.04 -12.36
N SER A 106 -1.47 6.63 -11.23
CA SER A 106 -1.70 7.28 -9.93
C SER A 106 -1.22 8.73 -9.96
N PHE A 107 -0.03 9.00 -10.49
CA PHE A 107 0.50 10.37 -10.58
C PHE A 107 -0.38 11.26 -11.46
N ALA A 108 -0.73 10.77 -12.65
CA ALA A 108 -1.61 11.46 -13.58
C ALA A 108 -3.00 11.70 -12.98
N HIS A 109 -3.55 10.75 -12.23
CA HIS A 109 -4.85 10.91 -11.57
C HIS A 109 -4.79 11.92 -10.43
N ILE A 110 -3.76 11.87 -9.58
CA ILE A 110 -3.58 12.85 -8.48
C ILE A 110 -3.56 14.26 -9.05
N PHE A 111 -2.68 14.53 -10.03
CA PHE A 111 -2.60 15.87 -10.60
C PHE A 111 -3.77 16.22 -11.52
N GLY A 112 -4.39 15.25 -12.17
CA GLY A 112 -5.63 15.44 -12.91
C GLY A 112 -6.81 15.82 -12.00
N HIS A 113 -6.84 15.32 -10.76
CA HIS A 113 -7.81 15.75 -9.75
C HIS A 113 -7.50 17.15 -9.25
N ILE A 114 -6.24 17.43 -8.90
CA ILE A 114 -5.80 18.77 -8.46
C ILE A 114 -6.11 19.84 -9.51
N ALA A 115 -5.85 19.54 -10.79
CA ALA A 115 -6.12 20.49 -11.89
C ALA A 115 -7.61 20.73 -12.15
N LYS A 116 -8.49 19.81 -11.74
CA LYS A 116 -9.95 19.93 -11.85
C LYS A 116 -10.60 20.47 -10.59
N ALA A 117 -9.85 20.70 -9.52
CA ALA A 117 -10.41 21.22 -8.28
C ALA A 117 -10.88 22.67 -8.51
N GLU A 118 -12.14 22.93 -8.16
CA GLU A 118 -12.75 24.25 -8.25
C GLU A 118 -12.72 24.96 -6.88
N GLY A 119 -12.94 26.28 -6.86
CA GLY A 119 -13.01 27.08 -5.64
C GLY A 119 -11.64 27.51 -5.08
N ASP A 120 -11.58 27.79 -3.76
CA ASP A 120 -10.36 28.22 -3.03
C ASP A 120 -9.64 27.01 -2.40
N THR A 121 -9.59 25.89 -3.12
CA THR A 121 -8.93 24.66 -2.69
C THR A 121 -7.46 24.68 -3.09
N ARG A 122 -6.56 24.47 -2.12
CA ARG A 122 -5.11 24.48 -2.34
C ARG A 122 -4.52 23.12 -2.00
N PHE A 123 -3.65 22.63 -2.87
CA PHE A 123 -2.95 21.36 -2.67
C PHE A 123 -1.45 21.58 -2.53
N LEU A 124 -0.84 20.83 -1.63
CA LEU A 124 0.61 20.70 -1.50
C LEU A 124 0.97 19.22 -1.56
N VAL A 125 1.72 18.82 -2.58
CA VAL A 125 2.15 17.44 -2.76
C VAL A 125 3.64 17.32 -2.44
N ARG A 126 3.98 16.43 -1.51
CA ARG A 126 5.34 16.09 -1.12
C ARG A 126 5.63 14.62 -1.36
N VAL A 127 6.82 14.30 -1.82
CA VAL A 127 7.26 12.92 -2.03
C VAL A 127 8.53 12.60 -1.26
N SER A 128 8.63 11.38 -0.76
CA SER A 128 9.85 10.81 -0.20
C SER A 128 10.04 9.39 -0.73
N TYR A 129 11.29 8.94 -0.83
CA TYR A 129 11.58 7.59 -1.31
C TYR A 129 12.72 6.99 -0.50
N LEU A 130 12.46 5.82 0.07
CA LEU A 130 13.43 5.13 0.91
C LEU A 130 13.60 3.67 0.49
N GLU A 131 14.70 3.11 0.95
CA GLU A 131 15.00 1.69 0.90
C GLU A 131 15.21 1.16 2.32
N ILE A 132 14.70 -0.04 2.59
CA ILE A 132 15.01 -0.82 3.79
C ILE A 132 15.76 -2.07 3.34
N TYR A 133 17.02 -2.16 3.74
CA TYR A 133 17.84 -3.33 3.48
C TYR A 133 18.59 -3.73 4.75
N ASN A 134 18.52 -5.02 5.10
CA ASN A 134 19.19 -5.56 6.30
C ASN A 134 18.85 -4.76 7.58
N GLU A 135 17.57 -4.37 7.74
CA GLU A 135 17.07 -3.52 8.84
C GLU A 135 17.69 -2.11 8.94
N GLU A 136 18.42 -1.68 7.91
CA GLU A 136 18.92 -0.32 7.74
C GLU A 136 18.03 0.47 6.78
N VAL A 137 17.73 1.71 7.13
CA VAL A 137 16.93 2.63 6.31
C VAL A 137 17.86 3.60 5.58
N ARG A 138 17.69 3.72 4.27
CA ARG A 138 18.43 4.65 3.41
C ARG A 138 17.47 5.56 2.66
N ASP A 139 17.86 6.81 2.49
CA ASP A 139 17.10 7.79 1.74
C ASP A 139 17.53 7.80 0.27
N LEU A 140 16.66 7.34 -0.63
CA LEU A 140 16.96 7.24 -2.06
C LEU A 140 16.99 8.59 -2.77
N LEU A 141 16.53 9.67 -2.12
CA LEU A 141 16.51 11.03 -2.67
C LEU A 141 17.45 11.98 -1.93
N GLY A 142 18.10 11.51 -0.86
CA GLY A 142 19.07 12.27 -0.08
C GLY A 142 20.36 12.57 -0.86
N LYS A 143 21.13 13.54 -0.36
CA LYS A 143 22.45 13.86 -0.93
C LYS A 143 23.48 12.76 -0.65
N ASP A 144 23.38 12.15 0.54
CA ASP A 144 24.24 11.05 0.97
C ASP A 144 23.43 9.76 1.06
N GLN A 145 23.67 8.87 0.10
CA GLN A 145 23.00 7.57 -0.01
C GLN A 145 23.56 6.52 0.97
N LEU A 146 24.70 6.80 1.62
CA LEU A 146 25.32 5.93 2.61
C LEU A 146 24.84 6.24 4.03
N GLN A 147 24.21 7.41 4.24
CA GLN A 147 23.65 7.80 5.52
C GLN A 147 22.54 6.84 5.94
N ARG A 148 22.65 6.31 7.16
CA ARG A 148 21.65 5.45 7.78
C ARG A 148 20.68 6.31 8.57
N LEU A 149 19.39 6.17 8.30
CA LEU A 149 18.34 6.92 8.98
C LEU A 149 17.70 6.15 10.13
N GLU A 150 17.28 6.89 11.15
CA GLU A 150 16.65 6.34 12.35
C GLU A 150 15.12 6.39 12.27
N VAL A 151 14.47 5.27 12.59
CA VAL A 151 13.01 5.22 12.79
C VAL A 151 12.67 5.65 14.22
N LYS A 152 11.94 6.76 14.35
CA LYS A 152 11.48 7.35 15.61
C LYS A 152 9.95 7.31 15.69
N GLU A 153 9.42 7.58 16.87
CA GLU A 153 7.98 7.56 17.14
C GLU A 153 7.66 8.75 18.02
N ARG A 154 6.63 9.52 17.66
CA ARG A 154 6.09 10.60 18.49
C ARG A 154 4.57 10.43 18.65
N PRO A 155 3.98 10.81 19.80
CA PRO A 155 2.54 10.63 20.05
C PRO A 155 1.61 11.38 19.09
N ASP A 156 2.07 12.49 18.53
CA ASP A 156 1.32 13.38 17.63
C ASP A 156 1.39 12.93 16.15
N VAL A 157 2.55 12.46 15.71
CA VAL A 157 2.81 12.10 14.29
C VAL A 157 2.77 10.58 14.04
N GLY A 158 2.95 9.76 15.07
CA GLY A 158 3.17 8.33 14.95
C GLY A 158 4.62 7.97 14.62
N VAL A 159 4.82 6.85 13.93
CA VAL A 159 6.14 6.37 13.51
C VAL A 159 6.62 7.17 12.30
N TYR A 160 7.85 7.70 12.35
CA TYR A 160 8.45 8.49 11.27
C TYR A 160 9.96 8.25 11.17
N ILE A 161 10.55 8.65 10.06
CA ILE A 161 12.00 8.54 9.85
C ILE A 161 12.60 9.92 10.04
N LYS A 162 13.56 10.00 10.96
CA LYS A 162 14.27 11.26 11.22
C LYS A 162 15.18 11.59 10.03
N ASP A 163 15.17 12.85 9.61
CA ASP A 163 16.04 13.39 8.57
C ASP A 163 15.80 12.81 7.16
N LEU A 164 14.66 12.14 6.94
CA LEU A 164 14.25 11.69 5.60
C LEU A 164 13.93 12.89 4.71
N SER A 165 14.51 12.94 3.52
CA SER A 165 14.24 14.01 2.55
C SER A 165 12.80 13.95 2.02
N GLY A 166 12.23 15.13 1.83
CA GLY A 166 10.92 15.33 1.23
C GLY A 166 11.00 16.41 0.17
N TYR A 167 10.50 16.12 -1.03
CA TYR A 167 10.53 17.03 -2.16
C TYR A 167 9.12 17.46 -2.54
N VAL A 168 8.93 18.75 -2.75
CA VAL A 168 7.66 19.29 -3.27
C VAL A 168 7.61 19.04 -4.78
N VAL A 169 6.47 18.55 -5.26
CA VAL A 169 6.21 18.27 -6.67
C VAL A 169 4.97 19.00 -7.13
N ASN A 170 5.00 19.52 -8.37
CA ASN A 170 3.91 20.35 -8.89
C ASN A 170 3.17 19.72 -10.08
N ASN A 171 3.69 18.63 -10.64
CA ASN A 171 3.07 17.91 -11.75
C ASN A 171 3.50 16.43 -11.77
N ALA A 172 2.85 15.63 -12.63
CA ALA A 172 3.14 14.20 -12.75
C ALA A 172 4.56 13.93 -13.25
N ASP A 173 5.10 14.77 -14.14
CA ASP A 173 6.46 14.62 -14.66
C ASP A 173 7.53 14.83 -13.57
N ASP A 174 7.30 15.74 -12.61
CA ASP A 174 8.15 15.92 -11.43
C ASP A 174 8.19 14.63 -10.60
N MET A 175 7.03 13.99 -10.39
CA MET A 175 6.95 12.71 -9.68
C MET A 175 7.71 11.60 -10.41
N ASP A 176 7.52 11.47 -11.73
CA ASP A 176 8.24 10.48 -12.53
C ASP A 176 9.75 10.72 -12.52
N ARG A 177 10.20 11.98 -12.59
CA ARG A 177 11.62 12.34 -12.49
C ARG A 177 12.22 11.96 -11.14
N ILE A 178 11.54 12.28 -10.04
CA ILE A 178 12.02 11.95 -8.68
C ILE A 178 12.03 10.44 -8.46
N MET A 179 11.00 9.73 -8.90
CA MET A 179 10.95 8.28 -8.80
C MET A 179 12.08 7.62 -9.61
N THR A 180 12.34 8.11 -10.83
CA THR A 180 13.46 7.64 -11.67
C THR A 180 14.81 7.89 -11.02
N LEU A 181 14.98 9.06 -10.38
CA LEU A 181 16.20 9.39 -9.63
C LEU A 181 16.42 8.40 -8.48
N GLY A 182 15.41 8.17 -7.64
CA GLY A 182 15.55 7.24 -6.52
C GLY A 182 15.75 5.79 -6.97
N HIS A 183 15.12 5.38 -8.07
CA HIS A 183 15.37 4.06 -8.68
C HIS A 183 16.83 3.93 -9.15
N LYS A 184 17.39 4.97 -9.78
CA LYS A 184 18.80 4.99 -10.20
C LYS A 184 19.73 4.86 -8.99
N ASN A 185 19.45 5.60 -7.90
CA ASN A 185 20.24 5.53 -6.67
C ASN A 185 20.17 4.13 -6.04
N ARG A 186 18.99 3.50 -6.02
CA ARG A 186 18.79 2.11 -5.60
C ARG A 186 19.63 1.13 -6.42
N SER A 187 19.62 1.28 -7.76
CA SER A 187 20.40 0.42 -8.66
C SER A 187 21.91 0.59 -8.52
N VAL A 188 22.41 1.81 -8.31
CA VAL A 188 23.85 2.07 -8.08
C VAL A 188 24.32 1.40 -6.77
N GLY A 189 23.50 1.47 -5.72
CA GLY A 189 23.75 0.74 -4.47
C GLY A 189 23.87 -0.78 -4.70
N ALA A 190 23.03 -1.35 -5.58
CA ALA A 190 23.06 -2.76 -5.93
C ALA A 190 24.32 -3.17 -6.72
N THR A 191 24.81 -2.34 -7.65
CA THR A 191 26.00 -2.66 -8.45
C THR A 191 27.31 -2.65 -7.64
N ASN A 192 27.40 -1.85 -6.58
CA ASN A 192 28.60 -1.80 -5.72
C ASN A 192 28.66 -2.95 -4.69
N MET A 193 27.56 -3.70 -4.47
CA MET A 193 27.48 -4.77 -3.46
C MET A 193 26.57 -5.94 -3.88
N ASN A 194 26.86 -6.63 -4.99
CA ASN A 194 26.16 -7.82 -5.52
C ASN A 194 24.66 -7.64 -5.85
N GLU A 195 24.13 -8.45 -6.78
CA GLU A 195 22.74 -8.46 -7.29
C GLU A 195 21.64 -8.34 -6.18
N HIS A 196 21.04 -7.14 -6.00
CA HIS A 196 20.44 -6.73 -4.71
C HIS A 196 18.98 -6.26 -4.67
N SER A 197 18.35 -5.90 -5.80
CA SER A 197 17.01 -5.29 -5.76
C SER A 197 15.91 -6.22 -5.25
N SER A 198 16.10 -7.55 -5.34
CA SER A 198 15.16 -8.55 -4.81
C SER A 198 15.24 -8.73 -3.29
N ARG A 199 16.24 -8.14 -2.62
CA ARG A 199 16.49 -8.33 -1.18
C ARG A 199 16.19 -7.10 -0.33
N SER A 200 15.89 -5.96 -0.95
CA SER A 200 15.54 -4.73 -0.27
C SER A 200 14.08 -4.37 -0.49
N HIS A 201 13.47 -3.72 0.50
CA HIS A 201 12.14 -3.13 0.36
C HIS A 201 12.29 -1.68 -0.07
N ALA A 202 11.45 -1.21 -0.98
CA ALA A 202 11.42 0.20 -1.35
C ALA A 202 10.04 0.81 -1.02
N ILE A 203 10.02 2.00 -0.43
CA ILE A 203 8.78 2.68 -0.05
C ILE A 203 8.79 4.10 -0.61
N PHE A 204 8.00 4.32 -1.66
CA PHE A 204 7.76 5.64 -2.22
C PHE A 204 6.50 6.23 -1.57
N THR A 205 6.64 7.33 -0.85
CA THR A 205 5.53 7.95 -0.12
C THR A 205 5.15 9.26 -0.79
N ILE A 206 3.86 9.44 -1.04
CA ILE A 206 3.25 10.68 -1.51
C ILE A 206 2.40 11.23 -0.37
N THR A 207 2.70 12.43 0.10
CA THR A 207 1.90 13.17 1.07
C THR A 207 1.16 14.27 0.35
N ILE A 208 -0.16 14.28 0.45
CA ILE A 208 -1.03 15.27 -0.16
C ILE A 208 -1.69 16.05 0.98
N GLU A 209 -1.37 17.33 1.08
CA GLU A 209 -2.06 18.27 1.95
C GLU A 209 -3.06 19.07 1.13
N CYS A 210 -4.30 19.13 1.60
CA CYS A 210 -5.39 19.87 1.00
C CYS A 210 -5.86 20.91 2.01
N SER A 211 -5.90 22.18 1.62
CA SER A 211 -6.56 23.25 2.36
C SER A 211 -7.79 23.71 1.60
N GLU A 212 -8.93 23.76 2.26
CA GLU A 212 -10.20 24.19 1.67
C GLU A 212 -10.92 25.13 2.63
N LYS A 213 -11.57 26.16 2.08
CA LYS A 213 -12.37 27.08 2.90
C LYS A 213 -13.70 26.41 3.25
N GLY A 214 -13.94 26.20 4.54
CA GLY A 214 -15.17 25.66 5.06
C GLY A 214 -16.36 26.60 4.94
N VAL A 215 -17.55 26.04 5.16
CA VAL A 215 -18.82 26.77 5.25
C VAL A 215 -18.83 27.80 6.40
N ASP A 216 -17.97 27.61 7.39
CA ASP A 216 -17.74 28.52 8.52
C ASP A 216 -16.83 29.73 8.16
N GLY A 217 -16.27 29.73 6.95
CA GLY A 217 -15.34 30.74 6.46
C GLY A 217 -13.89 30.54 6.88
N ASN A 218 -13.57 29.50 7.67
CA ASN A 218 -12.21 29.15 8.08
C ASN A 218 -11.54 28.23 7.06
N GLN A 219 -10.21 28.16 7.07
CA GLN A 219 -9.49 27.15 6.28
C GLN A 219 -9.37 25.85 7.07
N HIS A 220 -9.84 24.76 6.47
CA HIS A 220 -9.69 23.41 7.00
C HIS A 220 -8.58 22.68 6.24
N VAL A 221 -7.70 22.01 6.97
CA VAL A 221 -6.57 21.29 6.40
C VAL A 221 -6.75 19.79 6.60
N ARG A 222 -6.63 19.04 5.50
CA ARG A 222 -6.63 17.58 5.48
C ARG A 222 -5.32 17.06 4.91
N MET A 223 -4.84 15.92 5.41
CA MET A 223 -3.60 15.31 4.95
C MET A 223 -3.80 13.83 4.61
N GLY A 224 -3.62 13.45 3.35
CA GLY A 224 -3.55 12.06 2.92
C GLY A 224 -2.12 11.60 2.71
N LYS A 225 -1.79 10.38 3.10
CA LYS A 225 -0.50 9.74 2.77
C LYS A 225 -0.73 8.49 1.95
N LEU A 226 -0.13 8.42 0.77
CA LEU A 226 -0.08 7.21 -0.06
C LEU A 226 1.32 6.60 0.02
N HIS A 227 1.42 5.38 0.54
CA HIS A 227 2.65 4.60 0.45
C HIS A 227 2.57 3.58 -0.69
N LEU A 228 3.56 3.62 -1.58
CA LEU A 228 3.79 2.66 -2.64
C LEU A 228 4.99 1.80 -2.23
N VAL A 229 4.70 0.59 -1.77
CA VAL A 229 5.65 -0.35 -1.22
C VAL A 229 5.99 -1.40 -2.26
N ASP A 230 7.28 -1.63 -2.48
CA ASP A 230 7.80 -2.75 -3.24
C ASP A 230 8.54 -3.66 -2.25
N LEU A 231 8.04 -4.87 -2.07
CA LEU A 231 8.55 -5.81 -1.07
C LEU A 231 9.61 -6.71 -1.70
N ALA A 232 10.66 -7.01 -0.93
CA ALA A 232 11.65 -8.02 -1.27
C ALA A 232 11.01 -9.40 -1.49
N GLU A 233 11.69 -10.26 -2.26
CA GLU A 233 11.25 -11.62 -2.53
C GLU A 233 11.30 -12.49 -1.26
N ALA A 234 10.30 -13.35 -1.07
CA ALA A 234 10.17 -14.21 0.11
C ALA A 234 11.15 -15.41 0.15
N THR A 235 11.92 -15.64 -0.91
CA THR A 235 12.72 -16.87 -1.13
C THR A 235 13.97 -17.00 -0.25
N LYS A 236 14.33 -15.97 0.53
CA LYS A 236 15.48 -15.97 1.45
C LYS A 236 15.04 -15.56 2.85
N ILE A 237 15.80 -15.97 3.88
CA ILE A 237 15.55 -15.63 5.30
C ILE A 237 15.55 -14.10 5.47
N ASN A 238 14.37 -13.49 5.31
CA ASN A 238 14.15 -12.06 5.40
C ASN A 238 13.42 -11.78 6.71
N LEU A 239 14.14 -11.28 7.71
CA LEU A 239 13.60 -10.95 9.04
C LEU A 239 12.33 -10.09 8.94
N SER A 240 12.33 -9.09 8.07
CA SER A 240 11.21 -8.18 7.85
C SER A 240 9.96 -8.88 7.29
N LEU A 241 10.10 -9.80 6.33
CA LEU A 241 8.96 -10.53 5.75
C LEU A 241 8.41 -11.59 6.72
N SER A 242 9.29 -12.29 7.44
CA SER A 242 8.89 -13.23 8.50
C SER A 242 8.14 -12.48 9.61
N THR A 243 8.66 -11.31 10.02
CA THR A 243 8.00 -10.46 11.02
C THR A 243 6.66 -9.95 10.54
N LEU A 244 6.56 -9.53 9.28
CA LEU A 244 5.30 -9.13 8.66
C LEU A 244 4.28 -10.28 8.71
N GLY A 245 4.72 -11.52 8.46
CA GLY A 245 3.85 -12.71 8.58
C GLY A 245 3.35 -12.95 10.00
N ASN A 246 4.21 -12.72 11.00
CA ASN A 246 3.83 -12.81 12.42
C ASN A 246 2.83 -11.71 12.82
N VAL A 247 3.02 -10.49 12.33
CA VAL A 247 2.09 -9.36 12.53
C VAL A 247 0.72 -9.68 11.95
N ILE A 248 0.66 -10.15 10.70
CA ILE A 248 -0.60 -10.54 10.04
C ILE A 248 -1.30 -11.66 10.82
N SER A 249 -0.57 -12.67 11.27
CA SER A 249 -1.14 -13.79 12.02
C SER A 249 -1.73 -13.31 13.36
N ALA A 250 -0.98 -12.50 14.10
CA ALA A 250 -1.45 -11.93 15.37
C ALA A 250 -2.70 -11.06 15.21
N LEU A 251 -2.80 -10.31 14.11
CA LEU A 251 -3.96 -9.47 13.81
C LEU A 251 -5.21 -10.27 13.44
N VAL A 252 -5.05 -11.38 12.73
CA VAL A 252 -6.16 -12.20 12.24
C VAL A 252 -6.66 -13.18 13.30
N ASP A 253 -5.77 -13.74 14.11
CA ASP A 253 -6.12 -14.70 15.15
C ASP A 253 -7.00 -14.07 16.24
N GLY A 254 -6.94 -12.75 16.42
CA GLY A 254 -7.76 -11.97 17.36
C GLY A 254 -7.54 -12.28 18.84
N LYS A 255 -6.74 -13.29 19.15
CA LYS A 255 -6.40 -13.75 20.50
C LYS A 255 -5.13 -13.09 21.04
N SER A 256 -4.29 -12.56 20.15
CA SER A 256 -3.03 -11.92 20.51
C SER A 256 -3.29 -10.52 21.08
N THR A 257 -2.96 -10.32 22.35
CA THR A 257 -3.00 -9.00 22.99
C THR A 257 -1.88 -8.08 22.50
N HIS A 258 -0.77 -8.65 22.05
CA HIS A 258 0.38 -7.91 21.52
C HIS A 258 0.66 -8.29 20.07
N VAL A 259 0.67 -7.27 19.19
CA VAL A 259 1.14 -7.41 17.80
C VAL A 259 2.60 -6.96 17.68
N PRO A 260 3.52 -7.77 17.11
CA PRO A 260 4.97 -7.55 17.16
C PRO A 260 5.50 -6.55 16.10
N TYR A 261 4.89 -5.37 15.96
CA TYR A 261 5.34 -4.36 14.97
C TYR A 261 6.80 -3.96 15.14
N ARG A 262 7.32 -3.97 16.37
CA ARG A 262 8.68 -3.51 16.71
C ARG A 262 9.80 -4.43 16.26
N ASN A 263 9.49 -5.66 15.84
CA ASN A 263 10.48 -6.67 15.50
C ASN A 263 11.15 -6.44 14.13
N SER A 264 10.63 -5.53 13.30
CA SER A 264 11.31 -5.06 12.09
C SER A 264 11.00 -3.60 11.79
N LYS A 265 11.92 -2.88 11.13
CA LYS A 265 11.69 -1.49 10.69
C LYS A 265 10.52 -1.39 9.72
N LEU A 266 10.37 -2.37 8.83
CA LEU A 266 9.27 -2.43 7.87
C LEU A 266 7.91 -2.48 8.60
N THR A 267 7.74 -3.40 9.54
CA THR A 267 6.48 -3.54 10.29
C THR A 267 6.19 -2.35 11.21
N ARG A 268 7.22 -1.65 11.69
CA ARG A 268 7.02 -0.38 12.41
C ARG A 268 6.51 0.73 11.50
N LEU A 269 7.07 0.85 10.31
CA LEU A 269 6.67 1.89 9.35
C LEU A 269 5.28 1.62 8.76
N LEU A 270 4.91 0.36 8.59
CA LEU A 270 3.60 -0.06 8.06
C LEU A 270 2.56 -0.32 9.15
N GLN A 271 2.84 0.04 10.41
CA GLN A 271 1.95 -0.23 11.55
C GLN A 271 0.55 0.33 11.34
N ASP A 272 0.42 1.55 10.81
CA ASP A 272 -0.89 2.16 10.54
C ASP A 272 -1.68 1.41 9.47
N SER A 273 -1.01 0.57 8.67
CA SER A 273 -1.58 -0.08 7.50
C SER A 273 -2.00 -1.51 7.74
N LEU A 274 -1.59 -2.07 8.86
CA LEU A 274 -1.94 -3.41 9.30
C LEU A 274 -2.65 -3.23 10.64
N GLY A 275 -3.97 -3.15 10.64
CA GLY A 275 -4.77 -2.97 11.85
C GLY A 275 -4.85 -1.54 12.40
N GLY A 276 -4.35 -0.53 11.67
CA GLY A 276 -4.31 0.87 12.10
C GLY A 276 -5.18 1.82 11.27
N ASN A 277 -4.81 3.10 11.25
CA ASN A 277 -5.50 4.16 10.51
C ASN A 277 -5.01 4.27 9.06
N SER A 278 -5.49 3.37 8.19
CA SER A 278 -5.17 3.39 6.76
C SER A 278 -6.14 2.54 5.96
N LYS A 279 -6.41 2.94 4.71
CA LYS A 279 -7.02 2.07 3.70
C LYS A 279 -5.93 1.30 2.98
N THR A 280 -5.82 0.01 3.25
CA THR A 280 -4.70 -0.80 2.76
C THR A 280 -5.14 -1.74 1.66
N MET A 281 -4.33 -1.80 0.60
CA MET A 281 -4.46 -2.75 -0.47
C MET A 281 -3.16 -3.55 -0.63
N MET A 282 -3.29 -4.87 -0.63
CA MET A 282 -2.22 -5.80 -0.93
C MET A 282 -2.41 -6.38 -2.33
N CYS A 283 -1.40 -6.26 -3.20
CA CYS A 283 -1.30 -7.04 -4.42
C CYS A 283 -0.32 -8.19 -4.21
N ALA A 284 -0.80 -9.42 -4.38
CA ALA A 284 0.04 -10.62 -4.36
C ALA A 284 0.33 -11.04 -5.80
N ASN A 285 1.60 -10.98 -6.20
CA ASN A 285 2.06 -11.36 -7.53
C ASN A 285 2.54 -12.81 -7.53
N ILE A 286 2.04 -13.62 -8.46
CA ILE A 286 2.42 -15.04 -8.58
C ILE A 286 2.79 -15.39 -10.03
N GLY A 287 3.65 -16.40 -10.18
CA GLY A 287 3.99 -17.01 -11.46
C GLY A 287 3.11 -18.25 -11.76
N PRO A 288 2.87 -18.57 -13.04
CA PRO A 288 2.01 -19.71 -13.40
C PRO A 288 2.74 -21.04 -13.44
N ALA A 289 4.08 -21.05 -13.44
CA ALA A 289 4.89 -22.23 -13.65
C ALA A 289 4.90 -23.18 -12.45
N ASP A 290 4.91 -24.48 -12.74
CA ASP A 290 4.87 -25.59 -11.79
C ASP A 290 6.02 -25.61 -10.77
N TYR A 291 7.24 -25.27 -11.19
CA TYR A 291 8.39 -25.21 -10.28
C TYR A 291 8.24 -24.15 -9.16
N ASN A 292 7.31 -23.19 -9.30
CA ASN A 292 7.00 -22.18 -8.28
C ASN A 292 5.84 -22.60 -7.37
N TYR A 293 5.40 -23.86 -7.38
CA TYR A 293 4.22 -24.31 -6.64
C TYR A 293 4.26 -23.92 -5.16
N ASP A 294 5.34 -24.24 -4.44
CA ASP A 294 5.42 -24.00 -2.99
C ASP A 294 5.44 -22.51 -2.64
N GLU A 295 6.14 -21.68 -3.43
CA GLU A 295 6.17 -20.23 -3.28
C GLU A 295 4.81 -19.59 -3.59
N THR A 296 4.13 -20.09 -4.63
CA THR A 296 2.79 -19.65 -5.00
C THR A 296 1.80 -19.95 -3.87
N ILE A 297 1.82 -21.17 -3.32
CA ILE A 297 0.97 -21.55 -2.19
C ILE A 297 1.27 -20.69 -0.96
N SER A 298 2.56 -20.45 -0.66
CA SER A 298 2.97 -19.63 0.48
C SER A 298 2.46 -18.19 0.33
N THR A 299 2.61 -17.60 -0.85
CA THR A 299 2.11 -16.26 -1.20
C THR A 299 0.59 -16.17 -1.09
N LEU A 300 -0.14 -17.15 -1.64
CA LEU A 300 -1.61 -17.18 -1.58
C LEU A 300 -2.14 -17.35 -0.16
N ARG A 301 -1.52 -18.21 0.66
CA ARG A 301 -1.88 -18.35 2.09
C ARG A 301 -1.62 -17.07 2.86
N TYR A 302 -0.52 -16.39 2.54
CA TYR A 302 -0.17 -15.10 3.15
C TYR A 302 -1.22 -14.03 2.81
N ALA A 303 -1.55 -13.88 1.53
CA ALA A 303 -2.57 -12.98 1.02
C ALA A 303 -3.96 -13.29 1.62
N ASN A 304 -4.31 -14.57 1.72
CA ASN A 304 -5.60 -15.00 2.27
C ASN A 304 -5.75 -14.65 3.76
N ARG A 305 -4.64 -14.70 4.52
CA ARG A 305 -4.65 -14.20 5.91
C ARG A 305 -4.79 -12.68 5.94
N ALA A 306 -4.01 -11.97 5.13
CA ALA A 306 -4.01 -10.50 5.10
C ALA A 306 -5.41 -9.91 4.86
N LYS A 307 -6.25 -10.55 4.03
CA LYS A 307 -7.64 -10.15 3.76
C LYS A 307 -8.51 -10.00 5.01
N ASN A 308 -8.19 -10.72 6.08
CA ASN A 308 -8.98 -10.71 7.31
C ASN A 308 -8.52 -9.64 8.31
N ILE A 309 -7.49 -8.87 7.99
CA ILE A 309 -7.06 -7.74 8.82
C ILE A 309 -8.08 -6.63 8.70
N LYS A 310 -8.54 -6.15 9.86
CA LYS A 310 -9.48 -5.04 9.97
C LYS A 310 -8.73 -3.76 10.31
N ASN A 311 -8.76 -2.78 9.42
CA ASN A 311 -8.25 -1.45 9.67
C ASN A 311 -9.36 -0.52 10.16
N LYS A 312 -8.93 0.56 10.81
CA LYS A 312 -9.78 1.61 11.36
C LYS A 312 -9.46 2.93 10.67
N ALA A 313 -9.89 3.05 9.42
CA ALA A 313 -9.55 4.21 8.59
C ALA A 313 -10.37 5.44 9.02
N ARG A 314 -9.69 6.58 9.18
CA ARG A 314 -10.23 7.89 9.55
C ARG A 314 -9.58 8.97 8.67
N ILE A 315 -10.30 10.07 8.44
CA ILE A 315 -9.74 11.25 7.75
C ILE A 315 -8.74 11.94 8.67
N ASN A 316 -7.57 12.30 8.17
CA ASN A 316 -6.60 13.08 8.95
C ASN A 316 -6.87 14.57 8.74
N GLU A 317 -7.41 15.21 9.77
CA GLU A 317 -7.73 16.63 9.82
C GLU A 317 -7.42 17.20 11.20
N ASP A 318 -7.39 18.53 11.31
CA ASP A 318 -7.23 19.19 12.60
C ASP A 318 -8.36 18.74 13.56
N PRO A 319 -8.06 18.40 14.83
CA PRO A 319 -9.07 18.01 15.81
C PRO A 319 -10.25 18.99 15.92
N LYS A 320 -10.04 20.29 15.69
CA LYS A 320 -11.12 21.29 15.69
C LYS A 320 -12.03 21.15 14.46
N ASP A 321 -11.44 20.92 13.30
CA ASP A 321 -12.14 20.72 12.03
C ASP A 321 -12.97 19.44 12.04
N ALA A 322 -12.42 18.37 12.62
CA ALA A 322 -13.13 17.11 12.83
C ALA A 322 -14.40 17.29 13.67
N LEU A 323 -14.30 18.07 14.75
CA LEU A 323 -15.42 18.31 15.66
C LEU A 323 -16.50 19.18 15.00
N LEU A 324 -16.11 20.21 14.25
CA LEU A 324 -17.03 21.06 13.49
C LEU A 324 -17.84 20.25 12.47
N ARG A 325 -17.20 19.36 11.71
CA ARG A 325 -17.91 18.50 10.75
C ARG A 325 -18.89 17.55 11.44
N GLN A 326 -18.51 16.99 12.59
CA GLN A 326 -19.38 16.11 13.35
C GLN A 326 -20.64 16.85 13.83
N PHE A 327 -20.48 18.06 14.38
CA PHE A 327 -21.61 18.89 14.80
C PHE A 327 -22.49 19.33 13.63
N GLN A 328 -21.91 19.67 12.48
CA GLN A 328 -22.70 19.98 11.28
C GLN A 328 -23.56 18.79 10.83
N LYS A 329 -22.98 17.58 10.81
CA LYS A 329 -23.70 16.36 10.46
C LYS A 329 -24.82 16.05 11.47
N GLU A 330 -24.55 16.23 12.75
CA GLU A 330 -25.56 16.02 13.81
C GLU A 330 -26.70 17.05 13.72
N ILE A 331 -26.40 18.32 13.45
CA ILE A 331 -27.40 19.36 13.20
C ILE A 331 -28.27 18.99 11.99
N GLU A 332 -27.67 18.48 10.91
CA GLU A 332 -28.39 18.08 9.70
C GLU A 332 -29.30 16.86 9.94
N GLU A 333 -28.80 15.85 10.66
CA GLU A 333 -29.60 14.68 11.06
C GLU A 333 -30.76 15.09 12.00
N LEU A 334 -30.52 15.99 12.94
CA LEU A 334 -31.56 16.50 13.84
C LEU A 334 -32.61 17.35 13.11
N ARG A 335 -32.19 18.20 12.17
CA ARG A 335 -33.11 18.96 11.31
C ARG A 335 -34.00 18.03 10.50
N LYS A 336 -33.42 16.97 9.92
CA LYS A 336 -34.17 15.99 9.14
C LYS A 336 -35.21 15.24 10.00
N LYS A 337 -34.88 14.93 11.26
CA LYS A 337 -35.84 14.34 12.22
C LYS A 337 -36.91 15.30 12.71
N LEU A 338 -36.70 16.61 12.61
CA LEU A 338 -37.69 17.64 12.92
C LEU A 338 -38.66 17.88 11.75
N GLU A 339 -38.30 17.45 10.54
CA GLU A 339 -39.10 17.53 9.32
C GLU A 339 -39.94 16.26 9.06
N GLU A 340 -39.71 15.17 9.81
CA GLU A 340 -40.52 13.94 9.85
C GLU A 340 -41.59 13.97 10.95
#